data_AF-A0A534ARY1-F1
#
_entry.id   AF-A0A534ARY1-F1
#
_cell.length_a   1.000
_cell.length_b   1.000
_cell.length_c   1.000
_cell.angle_alpha   90.00
_cell.angle_beta   90.00
_cell.angle_gamma   90.00
#
_symmetry.space_group_name_H-M   'P 1'
#
loop_
_entity.id
_entity.type
_entity.pdbx_description
1 polymer ?
#
loop_
_entity_poly.entity_id
_entity_poly.type
_entity_poly.pdbx_seq_one_letter_code
_entity_poly.pdbx_strand_id
1 'polypeptide(L)'
;MRPHDYHVHTLLGDYFLVQQSLRQAAGEFETVVQQAPADVPALNNLAWTYLQLNDSRAQSFAERAYRLAPTSPGVADTLGWVLAHNRDTSRALPLLEQAAKAANTDPEIQYHYAYVLAQSGKRAEAREILTRALARTRDFASRRDAERLLADLKA
;
A
#
# COMPACT_ATOMS: atom_id res chain seq x y z
N MET A 1 -0.91 -35.23 10.10
CA MET A 1 -1.52 -33.89 9.93
C MET A 1 -0.54 -33.07 9.10
N ARG A 2 -0.89 -32.64 7.87
CA ARG A 2 0.00 -31.79 7.07
C ARG A 2 -0.20 -30.34 7.53
N PRO A 3 0.80 -29.68 8.13
CA PRO A 3 0.71 -28.26 8.43
C PRO A 3 0.53 -27.51 7.10
N HIS A 4 -0.39 -26.57 7.07
CA HIS A 4 -0.80 -25.74 5.93
C HIS A 4 0.38 -25.38 5.00
N ASP A 5 0.43 -26.03 3.84
CA ASP A 5 1.53 -26.05 2.85
C ASP A 5 1.94 -24.64 2.36
N TYR A 6 1.02 -23.67 2.43
CA TYR A 6 1.25 -22.31 1.96
C TYR A 6 2.02 -21.39 2.91
N HIS A 7 2.24 -21.76 4.18
CA HIS A 7 2.94 -20.87 5.12
C HIS A 7 4.39 -20.60 4.69
N VAL A 8 5.07 -21.60 4.10
CA VAL A 8 6.40 -21.43 3.50
C VAL A 8 6.37 -20.40 2.38
N HIS A 9 5.33 -20.43 1.55
CA HIS A 9 5.15 -19.46 0.46
C HIS A 9 4.92 -18.05 1.01
N THR A 10 4.17 -17.89 2.11
CA THR A 10 4.05 -16.58 2.79
C THR A 10 5.41 -16.04 3.23
N LEU A 11 6.21 -16.87 3.92
CA LEU A 11 7.53 -16.47 4.41
C LEU A 11 8.52 -16.16 3.28
N LEU A 12 8.50 -16.94 2.20
CA LEU A 12 9.31 -16.70 1.02
C LEU A 12 8.88 -15.42 0.30
N GLY A 13 7.57 -15.18 0.18
CA GLY A 13 7.02 -13.94 -0.38
C GLY A 13 7.52 -12.72 0.38
N ASP A 14 7.40 -12.74 1.71
CA ASP A 14 7.87 -11.65 2.58
C ASP A 14 9.40 -11.47 2.48
N TYR A 15 10.17 -12.57 2.45
CA TYR A 15 11.61 -12.54 2.24
C TYR A 15 11.98 -11.87 0.91
N PHE A 16 11.32 -12.24 -0.18
CA PHE A 16 11.58 -11.65 -1.49
C PHE A 16 11.16 -10.17 -1.57
N LEU A 17 10.13 -9.74 -0.83
CA LEU A 17 9.79 -8.31 -0.73
C LEU A 17 10.92 -7.51 -0.07
N VAL A 18 11.48 -8.03 1.03
CA VAL A 18 12.63 -7.38 1.70
C VAL A 18 13.83 -7.28 0.75
N GLN A 19 14.06 -8.30 -0.07
CA GLN A 19 15.13 -8.29 -1.08
C GLN A 19 14.77 -7.52 -2.37
N GLN A 20 13.61 -6.88 -2.44
CA GLN A 20 13.11 -6.19 -3.64
C GLN A 20 13.00 -7.10 -4.89
N SER A 21 12.94 -8.42 -4.67
CA SER A 21 12.79 -9.43 -5.73
C SER A 21 11.31 -9.61 -6.06
N LEU A 22 10.68 -8.54 -6.55
CA LEU A 22 9.23 -8.39 -6.70
C LEU A 22 8.57 -9.52 -7.51
N ARG A 23 9.22 -9.99 -8.59
CA ARG A 23 8.68 -11.10 -9.39
C ARG A 23 8.61 -12.42 -8.63
N GLN A 24 9.61 -12.69 -7.79
CA GLN A 24 9.62 -13.89 -6.96
C GLN A 24 8.58 -13.76 -5.86
N ALA A 25 8.52 -12.61 -5.18
CA ALA A 25 7.49 -12.33 -4.18
C ALA A 25 6.07 -12.52 -4.73
N ALA A 26 5.80 -12.01 -5.94
CA ALA A 26 4.51 -12.18 -6.60
C ALA A 26 4.16 -13.66 -6.83
N GLY A 27 5.11 -14.48 -7.32
CA GLY A 27 4.87 -15.91 -7.54
C GLY A 27 4.58 -16.68 -6.24
N GLU A 28 5.24 -16.32 -5.15
CA GLU A 28 4.98 -16.92 -3.84
C GLU A 28 3.58 -16.54 -3.32
N PHE A 29 3.21 -15.27 -3.35
CA PHE A 29 1.87 -14.84 -2.93
C PHE A 29 0.76 -15.34 -3.87
N GLU A 30 1.02 -15.46 -5.18
CA GLU A 30 0.10 -16.12 -6.13
C GLU A 30 -0.20 -17.55 -5.66
N THR A 31 0.82 -18.30 -5.23
CA THR A 31 0.67 -19.67 -4.72
C THR A 31 -0.18 -19.69 -3.44
N VAL A 32 0.07 -18.76 -2.50
CA VAL A 32 -0.75 -18.61 -1.30
C VAL A 32 -2.21 -18.34 -1.66
N VAL A 33 -2.47 -17.39 -2.57
CA VAL A 33 -3.84 -17.02 -2.97
C VAL A 33 -4.53 -18.15 -3.75
N GLN A 34 -3.81 -19.00 -4.48
CA GLN A 34 -4.38 -20.18 -5.12
C GLN A 34 -4.84 -21.22 -4.09
N GLN A 35 -4.06 -21.45 -3.03
CA GLN A 35 -4.37 -22.42 -1.99
C GLN A 35 -5.36 -21.88 -0.95
N ALA A 36 -5.31 -20.58 -0.66
CA ALA A 36 -6.15 -19.88 0.28
C ALA A 36 -6.72 -18.58 -0.35
N PRO A 37 -7.76 -18.66 -1.19
CA PRO A 37 -8.27 -17.51 -1.97
C PRO A 37 -8.84 -16.34 -1.17
N ALA A 38 -9.05 -16.53 0.13
CA ALA A 38 -9.55 -15.53 1.07
C ALA A 38 -8.49 -15.08 2.10
N ASP A 39 -7.23 -15.47 1.92
CA ASP A 39 -6.13 -15.00 2.77
C ASP A 39 -5.87 -13.51 2.53
N VAL A 40 -6.37 -12.67 3.44
CA VAL A 40 -6.33 -11.21 3.32
C VAL A 40 -4.89 -10.67 3.25
N PRO A 41 -3.95 -11.09 4.12
CA PRO A 41 -2.55 -10.69 4.01
C PRO A 41 -1.94 -11.00 2.64
N ALA A 42 -2.13 -12.22 2.11
CA ALA A 42 -1.57 -12.60 0.82
C ALA A 42 -2.20 -11.81 -0.34
N LEU A 43 -3.52 -11.60 -0.32
CA LEU A 43 -4.20 -10.76 -1.32
C LEU A 43 -3.66 -9.33 -1.31
N ASN A 44 -3.46 -8.76 -0.11
CA ASN A 44 -2.93 -7.41 0.06
C ASN A 44 -1.49 -7.30 -0.43
N ASN A 45 -0.61 -8.20 0.01
CA ASN A 45 0.80 -8.20 -0.37
C ASN A 45 0.98 -8.46 -1.87
N LEU A 46 0.16 -9.34 -2.46
CA LEU A 46 0.16 -9.57 -3.90
C LEU A 46 -0.26 -8.31 -4.67
N ALA A 47 -1.31 -7.62 -4.21
CA ALA A 47 -1.75 -6.36 -4.83
C ALA A 47 -0.67 -5.28 -4.78
N TRP A 48 -0.04 -5.09 -3.61
CA TRP A 48 1.07 -4.16 -3.45
C TRP A 48 2.25 -4.53 -4.36
N THR A 49 2.62 -5.81 -4.42
CA THR A 49 3.72 -6.29 -5.25
C THR A 49 3.45 -6.07 -6.75
N TYR A 50 2.23 -6.34 -7.21
CA TYR A 50 1.84 -6.05 -8.59
C TYR A 50 1.84 -4.56 -8.91
N LEU A 51 1.46 -3.70 -7.96
CA LEU A 51 1.57 -2.26 -8.16
C LEU A 51 3.02 -1.85 -8.44
N GLN A 52 3.97 -2.37 -7.64
CA GLN A 52 5.40 -2.09 -7.84
C GLN A 52 5.92 -2.63 -9.19
N LEU A 53 5.33 -3.72 -9.68
CA LEU A 53 5.63 -4.30 -11.00
C LEU A 53 4.94 -3.59 -12.17
N ASN A 54 4.12 -2.56 -11.92
CA ASN A 54 3.22 -1.94 -12.90
C ASN A 54 2.28 -2.95 -13.58
N ASP A 55 1.84 -3.96 -12.84
CA ASP A 55 0.92 -4.99 -13.31
C ASP A 55 -0.53 -4.58 -13.02
N SER A 56 -1.37 -4.57 -14.06
CA SER A 56 -2.77 -4.15 -13.99
C SER A 56 -3.64 -5.02 -13.07
N ARG A 57 -3.18 -6.23 -12.73
CA ARG A 57 -3.88 -7.13 -11.80
C ARG A 57 -3.94 -6.57 -10.38
N ALA A 58 -3.08 -5.62 -10.01
CA ALA A 58 -3.00 -5.03 -8.67
C ALA A 58 -4.37 -4.62 -8.09
N GLN A 59 -5.18 -3.91 -8.89
CA GLN A 59 -6.48 -3.41 -8.43
C GLN A 59 -7.45 -4.53 -8.06
N SER A 60 -7.51 -5.59 -8.86
CA SER A 60 -8.43 -6.72 -8.61
C SER A 60 -8.13 -7.41 -7.28
N PHE A 61 -6.84 -7.61 -6.96
CA PHE A 61 -6.43 -8.22 -5.70
C PHE A 61 -6.63 -7.26 -4.51
N ALA A 62 -6.34 -5.97 -4.67
CA ALA A 62 -6.59 -4.97 -3.63
C ALA A 62 -8.09 -4.85 -3.30
N GLU A 63 -8.97 -4.85 -4.32
CA GLU A 63 -10.41 -4.81 -4.12
C GLU A 63 -10.93 -6.08 -3.43
N ARG A 64 -10.35 -7.26 -3.74
CA ARG A 64 -10.67 -8.51 -3.03
C ARG A 64 -10.26 -8.44 -1.56
N ALA A 65 -9.03 -8.00 -1.27
CA ALA A 65 -8.55 -7.83 0.11
C ALA A 65 -9.47 -6.88 0.89
N TYR A 66 -9.82 -5.73 0.29
CA TYR A 66 -10.67 -4.73 0.93
C TYR A 66 -12.10 -5.23 1.19
N ARG A 67 -12.69 -6.00 0.27
CA ARG A 67 -14.01 -6.61 0.51
C ARG A 67 -14.02 -7.55 1.71
N LEU A 68 -12.92 -8.25 1.97
CA LEU A 68 -12.79 -9.20 3.08
C LEU A 68 -12.41 -8.52 4.40
N ALA A 69 -11.66 -7.42 4.36
CA ALA A 69 -11.20 -6.69 5.54
C ALA A 69 -11.26 -5.16 5.37
N PRO A 70 -12.46 -4.57 5.23
CA PRO A 70 -12.61 -3.13 4.90
C PRO A 70 -12.16 -2.20 6.04
N THR A 71 -12.03 -2.72 7.27
CA THR A 71 -11.60 -1.98 8.45
C THR A 71 -10.08 -2.03 8.67
N SER A 72 -9.35 -2.85 7.91
CA SER A 72 -7.89 -2.94 8.02
C SER A 72 -7.22 -1.72 7.40
N PRO A 73 -6.43 -0.94 8.17
CA PRO A 73 -5.77 0.26 7.65
C PRO A 73 -4.82 -0.04 6.49
N GLY A 74 -4.02 -1.11 6.57
CA GLY A 74 -3.08 -1.48 5.51
C GLY A 74 -3.77 -1.94 4.22
N VAL A 75 -4.95 -2.55 4.33
CA VAL A 75 -5.75 -2.97 3.17
C VAL A 75 -6.42 -1.78 2.50
N ALA A 76 -7.00 -0.87 3.29
CA ALA A 76 -7.53 0.39 2.79
C ALA A 76 -6.43 1.23 2.12
N ASP A 77 -5.24 1.28 2.73
CA ASP A 77 -4.07 1.96 2.18
C ASP A 77 -3.66 1.39 0.83
N THR A 78 -3.46 0.07 0.74
CA THR A 78 -3.04 -0.60 -0.50
C THR A 78 -4.04 -0.35 -1.63
N LEU A 79 -5.35 -0.52 -1.39
CA LEU A 79 -6.35 -0.24 -2.41
C LEU A 79 -6.38 1.24 -2.80
N GLY A 80 -6.35 2.14 -1.81
CA GLY A 80 -6.31 3.58 -2.07
C GLY A 80 -5.09 3.99 -2.90
N TRP A 81 -3.93 3.40 -2.63
CA TRP A 81 -2.69 3.68 -3.34
C TRP A 81 -2.70 3.17 -4.79
N VAL A 82 -3.21 1.95 -4.99
CA VAL A 82 -3.42 1.39 -6.34
C VAL A 82 -4.37 2.28 -7.15
N LEU A 83 -5.46 2.75 -6.55
CA LEU A 83 -6.41 3.64 -7.22
C LEU A 83 -5.80 5.00 -7.57
N ALA A 84 -4.98 5.57 -6.68
CA ALA A 84 -4.26 6.83 -6.95
C ALA A 84 -3.29 6.69 -8.13
N HIS A 85 -2.59 5.54 -8.25
CA HIS A 85 -1.73 5.22 -9.39
C HIS A 85 -2.52 5.07 -10.69
N ASN A 86 -3.73 4.51 -10.60
CA ASN A 86 -4.67 4.40 -11.71
C ASN A 86 -5.43 5.71 -12.01
N ARG A 87 -5.04 6.83 -11.39
CA ARG A 87 -5.65 8.17 -11.54
C ARG A 87 -7.11 8.26 -11.10
N ASP A 88 -7.58 7.31 -10.29
CA ASP A 88 -8.90 7.33 -9.66
C ASP A 88 -8.81 8.00 -8.27
N THR A 89 -8.46 9.29 -8.29
CA THR A 89 -8.32 10.12 -7.07
C THR A 89 -9.63 10.16 -6.27
N SER A 90 -10.79 10.09 -6.96
CA SER A 90 -12.12 10.08 -6.34
C SER A 90 -12.34 8.90 -5.39
N ARG A 91 -11.96 7.69 -5.79
CA ARG A 91 -12.08 6.49 -4.94
C ARG A 91 -10.91 6.35 -3.98
N ALA A 92 -9.72 6.80 -4.38
CA ALA A 92 -8.52 6.72 -3.55
C ALA A 92 -8.61 7.58 -2.27
N LEU A 93 -9.09 8.82 -2.39
CA LEU A 93 -9.09 9.79 -1.29
C LEU A 93 -9.79 9.30 -0.01
N PRO A 94 -11.05 8.83 -0.04
CA PRO A 94 -11.72 8.37 1.18
C PRO A 94 -11.05 7.12 1.81
N LEU A 95 -10.46 6.24 1.00
CA LEU A 95 -9.76 5.05 1.49
C LEU A 95 -8.45 5.41 2.21
N LEU A 96 -7.65 6.29 1.61
CA LEU A 96 -6.39 6.75 2.19
C LEU A 96 -6.64 7.64 3.41
N GLU A 97 -7.71 8.43 3.43
CA GLU A 97 -8.13 9.17 4.62
C GLU A 97 -8.50 8.22 5.78
N GLN A 98 -9.28 7.16 5.49
CA GLN A 98 -9.62 6.13 6.48
C GLN A 98 -8.35 5.46 7.04
N ALA A 99 -7.44 5.02 6.16
CA ALA A 99 -6.20 4.38 6.55
C ALA A 99 -5.32 5.31 7.40
N ALA A 100 -5.14 6.56 6.98
CA ALA A 100 -4.32 7.55 7.67
C ALA A 100 -4.88 7.93 9.05
N LYS A 101 -6.20 7.96 9.23
CA LYS A 101 -6.83 8.19 10.55
C LYS A 101 -6.55 7.02 11.49
N ALA A 102 -6.71 5.79 11.01
CA ALA A 102 -6.55 4.59 11.83
C ALA A 102 -5.07 4.26 12.13
N ALA A 103 -4.15 4.60 11.23
CA ALA A 103 -2.72 4.40 11.36
C ALA A 103 -1.95 5.73 11.31
N ASN A 104 -2.34 6.68 12.18
CA ASN A 104 -1.80 8.06 12.18
C ASN A 104 -0.28 8.15 12.47
N THR A 105 0.31 7.06 12.95
CA THR A 105 1.74 6.97 13.25
C THR A 105 2.59 6.37 12.13
N ASP A 106 1.98 5.78 11.11
CA ASP A 106 2.71 5.15 10.02
C ASP A 106 3.06 6.18 8.93
N PRO A 107 4.34 6.54 8.75
CA PRO A 107 4.74 7.57 7.79
C PRO A 107 4.47 7.19 6.32
N GLU A 108 4.42 5.90 5.97
CA GLU A 108 4.12 5.45 4.61
C GLU A 108 2.65 5.77 4.26
N ILE A 109 1.73 5.41 5.16
CA ILE A 109 0.29 5.67 5.00
C ILE A 109 0.02 7.18 5.00
N GLN A 110 0.70 7.94 5.86
CA GLN A 110 0.59 9.41 5.85
C GLN A 110 1.06 10.01 4.52
N TYR A 111 2.13 9.46 3.93
CA TYR A 111 2.60 9.88 2.62
C TYR A 111 1.58 9.61 1.52
N HIS A 112 1.02 8.39 1.44
CA HIS A 112 -0.01 8.07 0.44
C HIS A 112 -1.22 8.99 0.54
N TYR A 113 -1.69 9.26 1.76
CA TYR A 113 -2.78 10.21 1.97
C TYR A 113 -2.42 11.63 1.54
N ALA A 114 -1.24 12.12 1.89
CA ALA A 114 -0.80 13.44 1.44
C ALA A 114 -0.63 13.54 -0.09
N TYR A 115 -0.20 12.46 -0.72
CA TYR A 115 -0.09 12.38 -2.18
C TYR A 115 -1.46 12.55 -2.85
N VAL A 116 -2.49 11.83 -2.41
CA VAL A 116 -3.84 11.97 -2.99
C VAL A 116 -4.49 13.32 -2.63
N LEU A 117 -4.15 13.91 -1.46
CA LEU A 117 -4.55 15.27 -1.12
C LEU A 117 -3.94 16.30 -2.09
N ALA A 118 -2.66 16.15 -2.44
CA ALA A 118 -2.01 17.03 -3.40
C ALA A 118 -2.64 16.89 -4.80
N GLN A 119 -2.93 15.66 -5.24
CA GLN A 119 -3.63 15.41 -6.51
C GLN A 119 -5.05 16.01 -6.56
N SER A 120 -5.76 16.01 -5.42
CA SER A 120 -7.10 16.60 -5.30
C SER A 120 -7.10 18.12 -5.06
N GLY A 121 -5.94 18.78 -5.13
CA GLY A 121 -5.81 20.24 -4.98
C GLY A 121 -5.73 20.72 -3.52
N LYS A 122 -5.82 19.83 -2.53
CA LYS A 122 -5.70 20.14 -1.10
C LYS A 122 -4.23 20.28 -0.66
N ARG A 123 -3.49 21.14 -1.36
CA ARG A 123 -2.02 21.30 -1.23
C ARG A 123 -1.58 21.69 0.18
N ALA A 124 -2.32 22.55 0.86
CA ALA A 124 -1.98 23.00 2.21
C ALA A 124 -2.03 21.85 3.24
N GLU A 125 -3.08 21.03 3.19
CA GLU A 125 -3.26 19.86 4.06
C GLU A 125 -2.18 18.80 3.78
N ALA A 126 -1.92 18.51 2.49
CA ALA A 126 -0.85 17.61 2.07
C ALA A 126 0.52 18.03 2.63
N ARG A 127 0.83 19.32 2.57
CA ARG A 127 2.09 19.89 3.09
C ARG A 127 2.23 19.67 4.60
N GLU A 128 1.17 19.90 5.36
CA GLU A 128 1.17 19.70 6.82
C GLU A 128 1.42 18.23 7.18
N ILE A 129 0.71 17.32 6.51
CA ILE A 129 0.86 15.87 6.74
C ILE A 129 2.27 15.40 6.39
N LEU A 130 2.81 15.78 5.23
CA LEU A 130 4.17 15.42 4.83
C LEU A 130 5.23 15.96 5.80
N THR A 131 5.06 17.19 6.26
CA THR A 131 5.99 17.79 7.23
C THR A 131 6.04 16.97 8.51
N ARG A 132 4.87 16.54 9.02
CA ARG A 132 4.80 15.67 10.22
C ARG A 132 5.33 14.27 9.94
N ALA A 133 5.02 13.68 8.79
CA ALA A 133 5.49 12.34 8.42
C ALA A 133 7.03 12.28 8.33
N LEU A 134 7.64 13.28 7.68
CA LEU A 134 9.10 13.37 7.48
C LEU A 134 9.88 13.74 8.74
N ALA A 135 9.23 14.40 9.71
CA ALA A 135 9.84 14.69 11.01
C ALA A 135 10.05 13.43 11.88
N ARG A 136 9.44 12.30 11.52
CA ARG A 136 9.64 11.03 12.22
C ARG A 136 11.02 10.44 11.91
N THR A 137 11.64 9.86 12.93
CA THR A 137 12.99 9.27 12.86
C THR A 137 13.02 7.91 12.15
N ARG A 138 11.90 7.16 12.16
CA ARG A 138 11.80 5.89 11.44
C ARG A 138 11.82 6.17 9.93
N ASP A 139 12.70 5.48 9.22
CA ASP A 139 12.71 5.50 7.76
C ASP A 139 11.47 4.76 7.20
N PHE A 140 11.11 5.07 5.95
CA PHE A 140 10.00 4.45 5.23
C PHE A 140 10.28 4.42 3.73
N ALA A 141 9.65 3.47 3.02
CA ALA A 141 9.99 3.14 1.65
C ALA A 141 9.88 4.36 0.73
N SER A 142 8.81 5.14 0.89
CA SER A 142 8.53 6.31 0.07
C SER A 142 9.12 7.62 0.60
N ARG A 143 10.11 7.58 1.51
CA ARG A 143 10.65 8.80 2.16
C ARG A 143 11.15 9.84 1.17
N ARG A 144 11.94 9.41 0.17
CA ARG A 144 12.46 10.31 -0.86
C ARG A 144 11.35 10.93 -1.70
N ASP A 145 10.27 10.18 -1.94
CA ASP A 145 9.13 10.65 -2.73
C ASP A 145 8.29 11.65 -1.93
N ALA A 146 8.16 11.42 -0.63
CA ALA A 146 7.57 12.37 0.30
C ALA A 146 8.37 13.68 0.36
N GLU A 147 9.70 13.61 0.40
CA GLU A 147 10.58 14.80 0.40
C GLU A 147 10.44 15.60 -0.90
N ARG A 148 10.43 14.93 -2.06
CA ARG A 148 10.21 15.57 -3.36
C ARG A 148 8.84 16.25 -3.44
N LEU A 149 7.78 15.54 -3.07
CA LEU A 149 6.44 16.12 -3.06
C LEU A 149 6.32 17.31 -2.10
N LEU A 150 6.96 17.25 -0.93
CA LEU A 150 6.96 18.37 0.00
C LEU A 150 7.69 19.59 -0.56
N ALA A 151 8.78 19.40 -1.30
CA ALA A 151 9.48 20.49 -1.99
C ALA A 151 8.58 21.14 -3.05
N ASP A 152 7.92 20.33 -3.88
CA ASP A 152 7.01 20.81 -4.93
C ASP A 152 5.78 21.55 -4.38
N LEU A 153 5.34 21.22 -3.16
CA LEU A 153 4.22 21.90 -2.47
C LEU A 153 4.63 23.21 -1.80
N LYS A 154 5.93 23.49 -1.68
CA LYS A 154 6.49 24.72 -1.11
C LYS A 154 6.94 25.73 -2.18
N ALA A 155 7.21 25.26 -3.39
CA ALA A 155 7.43 26.10 -4.57
C ALA A 155 6.15 26.82 -4.97
#